data_AF-A0A9E2YFD3-F1
#
_entry.id   AF-A0A9E2YFD3-F1
#
_cell.length_a   1.000
_cell.length_b   1.000
_cell.length_c   1.000
_cell.angle_alpha   90.00
_cell.angle_beta   90.00
_cell.angle_gamma   90.00
#
_symmetry.space_group_name_H-M   'P 1'
#
loop_
_entity.id
_entity.type
_entity.pdbx_description
1 polymer ?
#
loop_
_entity_poly.entity_id
_entity_poly.type
_entity_poly.pdbx_seq_one_letter_code
_entity_poly.pdbx_strand_id
1 'polypeptide(L)'
;MSTTTTRTWSLALVAVAYVIAIVAAAAWLIWGPATGRLWLDTLIADVLATLVVFAFSRRYRNSSFYDAFWSVIPIESVADVQLHRFIADRQSGDVMDRGLWRWSRHPNYFGEFGFWFALALFGVAASPADAWWLFAGALAMLAMFLGASIPMMEKRSLERRPEYQRVIDGVSRFVPLPPHKVVT
;
A
#
# COMPACT_ATOMS: atom_id res chain seq x y z
N MET A 1 23.55 11.74 33.35
CA MET A 1 23.21 12.49 32.12
C MET A 1 22.15 11.71 31.36
N SER A 2 20.88 12.10 31.47
CA SER A 2 19.80 11.56 30.62
C SER A 2 19.84 12.28 29.29
N THR A 3 20.27 11.62 28.23
CA THR A 3 20.13 12.15 26.87
C THR A 3 18.65 12.13 26.51
N THR A 4 17.98 13.28 26.57
CA THR A 4 16.59 13.40 26.11
C THR A 4 16.57 13.20 24.60
N THR A 5 16.19 12.00 24.16
CA THR A 5 16.03 11.66 22.74
C THR A 5 14.97 12.58 22.15
N THR A 6 15.36 13.47 21.24
CA THR A 6 14.41 14.38 20.60
C THR A 6 13.52 13.61 19.62
N ARG A 7 12.27 14.05 19.42
CA ARG A 7 11.33 13.43 18.46
C ARG A 7 11.97 13.27 17.07
N THR A 8 12.70 14.28 16.61
CA THR A 8 13.43 14.28 15.34
C THR A 8 14.48 13.16 15.28
N TRP A 9 15.19 12.92 16.38
CA TRP A 9 16.17 11.84 16.46
C TRP A 9 15.52 10.46 16.43
N SER A 10 14.40 10.28 17.14
CA SER A 10 13.63 9.03 17.08
C SER A 10 13.11 8.76 15.66
N LEU A 11 12.60 9.78 14.96
CA LEU A 11 12.14 9.65 13.57
C LEU A 11 13.29 9.35 12.61
N ALA A 12 14.45 10.00 12.79
CA ALA A 12 15.64 9.72 11.97
C ALA A 12 16.14 8.29 12.16
N LEU A 13 16.15 7.78 13.40
CA LEU A 13 16.51 6.40 13.70
C LEU A 13 15.54 5.39 13.07
N VAL A 14 14.23 5.67 13.12
CA VAL A 14 13.23 4.87 12.42
C VAL A 14 13.50 4.91 10.92
N ALA A 15 13.68 6.09 10.32
CA ALA A 15 13.97 6.21 8.88
C ALA A 15 15.20 5.40 8.45
N VAL A 16 16.29 5.44 9.24
CA VAL A 16 17.51 4.66 8.97
C VAL A 16 17.22 3.16 9.00
N ALA A 17 16.47 2.67 9.99
CA ALA A 17 16.11 1.25 10.05
C ALA A 17 15.33 0.78 8.82
N TYR A 18 14.46 1.64 8.29
CA TYR A 18 13.64 1.35 7.11
C TYR A 18 14.45 1.37 5.83
N VAL A 19 15.37 2.34 5.69
CA VAL A 19 16.33 2.35 4.57
C VAL A 19 17.13 1.05 4.56
N ILE A 20 17.62 0.61 5.72
CA ILE A 20 18.38 -0.65 5.82
C ILE A 20 17.49 -1.86 5.49
N ALA A 21 16.24 -1.88 5.95
CA ALA A 21 15.30 -2.96 5.64
C ALA A 21 14.99 -3.05 4.13
N ILE A 22 14.77 -1.91 3.47
CA ILE A 22 14.57 -1.82 2.02
C ILE A 22 15.82 -2.29 1.28
N VAL A 23 17.01 -1.84 1.70
CA VAL A 23 18.27 -2.27 1.10
C VAL A 23 18.47 -3.78 1.26
N ALA A 24 18.14 -4.36 2.40
CA ALA A 24 18.24 -5.80 2.62
C ALA A 24 17.29 -6.60 1.71
N ALA A 25 16.02 -6.17 1.60
CA ALA A 25 15.07 -6.76 0.67
C ALA A 25 15.50 -6.62 -0.80
N ALA A 26 15.93 -5.43 -1.21
CA ALA A 26 16.41 -5.18 -2.57
C ALA A 26 17.68 -5.99 -2.90
N ALA A 27 18.61 -6.12 -1.95
CA ALA A 27 19.81 -6.93 -2.11
C ALA A 27 19.45 -8.40 -2.37
N TRP A 28 18.45 -8.95 -1.68
CA TRP A 28 17.95 -10.29 -1.97
C TRP A 28 17.35 -10.41 -3.37
N LEU A 29 16.52 -9.45 -3.77
CA LEU A 29 15.85 -9.51 -5.08
C LEU A 29 16.80 -9.29 -6.27
N ILE A 30 17.91 -8.58 -6.09
CA ILE A 30 18.87 -8.25 -7.16
C ILE A 30 20.02 -9.26 -7.20
N TRP A 31 20.57 -9.61 -6.05
CA TRP A 31 21.79 -10.42 -5.94
C TRP A 31 21.61 -11.72 -5.16
N GLY A 32 20.45 -11.92 -4.54
CA GLY A 32 20.14 -13.16 -3.86
C GLY A 32 20.04 -14.33 -4.85
N PRO A 33 20.27 -15.56 -4.37
CA PRO A 33 20.11 -16.75 -5.20
C PRO A 33 18.64 -16.86 -5.63
N ALA A 34 18.40 -16.72 -6.94
CA ALA A 34 17.06 -16.82 -7.51
C ALA A 34 16.50 -18.22 -7.26
N THR A 35 15.39 -18.31 -6.52
CA THR A 35 14.73 -19.60 -6.25
C THR A 35 13.91 -20.12 -7.45
N GLY A 36 13.83 -19.32 -8.53
CA GLY A 36 13.00 -19.59 -9.70
C GLY A 36 11.50 -19.37 -9.45
N ARG A 37 11.12 -18.92 -8.25
CA ARG A 37 9.73 -18.66 -7.85
C ARG A 37 9.61 -17.26 -7.27
N LEU A 38 9.13 -16.32 -8.08
CA LEU A 38 8.97 -14.90 -7.71
C LEU A 38 8.27 -14.68 -6.37
N TRP A 39 7.23 -15.46 -6.04
CA TRP A 39 6.52 -15.34 -4.77
C TRP A 39 7.41 -15.72 -3.57
N LEU A 40 8.30 -16.71 -3.74
CA LEU A 40 9.20 -17.17 -2.70
C LEU A 40 10.34 -16.18 -2.51
N ASP A 41 10.89 -15.64 -3.60
CA ASP A 41 11.92 -14.59 -3.53
C ASP A 41 11.37 -13.32 -2.86
N THR A 42 10.10 -12.98 -3.12
CA THR A 42 9.40 -11.85 -2.48
C THR A 42 9.16 -12.11 -1.00
N LEU A 43 8.74 -13.33 -0.63
CA LEU A 43 8.55 -13.73 0.77
C LEU A 43 9.88 -13.68 1.54
N ILE A 44 10.98 -14.13 0.93
CA ILE A 44 12.29 -14.09 1.58
C ILE A 44 12.75 -12.64 1.75
N ALA A 45 12.58 -11.79 0.75
CA ALA A 45 12.88 -10.35 0.86
C ALA A 45 12.08 -9.69 2.01
N ASP A 46 10.78 -10.02 2.13
CA ASP A 46 9.91 -9.53 3.20
C ASP A 46 10.35 -10.01 4.60
N VAL A 47 10.72 -11.30 4.72
CA VAL A 47 11.28 -11.85 5.96
C VAL A 47 12.59 -11.15 6.33
N LEU A 48 13.48 -10.91 5.36
CA LEU A 48 14.75 -10.22 5.61
C LEU A 48 14.53 -8.78 6.08
N ALA A 49 13.63 -8.04 5.43
CA ALA A 49 13.24 -6.69 5.87
C ALA A 49 12.64 -6.72 7.29
N THR A 50 11.77 -7.69 7.56
CA THR A 50 11.15 -7.89 8.88
C THR A 50 12.20 -8.19 9.96
N LEU A 51 13.22 -9.01 9.66
CA LEU A 51 14.30 -9.31 10.60
C LEU A 51 15.15 -8.06 10.91
N VAL A 52 15.38 -7.19 9.93
CA VAL A 52 16.05 -5.90 10.15
C VAL A 52 15.22 -5.03 11.08
N VAL A 53 13.93 -4.85 10.78
CA VAL A 53 13.01 -4.06 11.61
C VAL A 53 12.91 -4.65 13.03
N PHE A 54 12.90 -5.98 13.15
CA PHE A 54 12.90 -6.70 14.42
C PHE A 54 14.17 -6.46 15.23
N ALA A 55 15.35 -6.53 14.58
CA ALA A 55 16.62 -6.27 15.23
C ALA A 55 16.70 -4.84 15.79
N PHE A 56 16.26 -3.84 15.03
CA PHE A 56 16.16 -2.45 15.50
C PHE A 56 15.15 -2.33 16.65
N SER A 57 13.97 -2.94 16.54
CA SER A 57 12.98 -2.96 17.61
C SER A 57 13.56 -3.49 18.93
N ARG A 58 14.30 -4.61 18.87
CA ARG A 58 14.97 -5.21 20.05
C ARG A 58 16.09 -4.33 20.58
N ARG A 59 16.91 -3.76 19.70
CA ARG A 59 18.08 -2.93 20.06
C ARG A 59 17.69 -1.64 20.77
N TYR A 60 16.58 -1.04 20.36
CA TYR A 60 16.06 0.21 20.91
C TYR A 60 14.88 0.00 21.88
N ARG A 61 14.49 -1.26 22.12
CA ARG A 61 13.35 -1.66 22.98
C ARG A 61 12.06 -0.90 22.63
N ASN A 62 11.83 -0.70 21.34
CA ASN A 62 10.70 0.06 20.82
C ASN A 62 9.96 -0.81 19.79
N SER A 63 8.73 -1.21 20.11
CA SER A 63 7.90 -1.99 19.20
C SER A 63 7.36 -1.17 18.03
N SER A 64 7.28 0.16 18.14
CA SER A 64 6.76 1.00 17.06
C SER A 64 7.61 1.04 15.80
N PHE A 65 8.78 0.40 15.81
CA PHE A 65 9.51 0.10 14.58
C PHE A 65 8.70 -0.78 13.61
N TYR A 66 7.73 -1.59 14.06
CA TYR A 66 6.86 -2.36 13.17
C TYR A 66 5.73 -1.52 12.55
N ASP A 67 5.30 -0.46 13.23
CA ASP A 67 4.06 0.24 12.92
C ASP A 67 4.08 0.85 11.50
N ALA A 68 5.18 1.50 11.09
CA ALA A 68 5.28 2.09 9.75
C ALA A 68 5.48 1.06 8.62
N PHE A 69 6.04 -0.12 8.90
CA PHE A 69 6.33 -1.16 7.90
C PHE A 69 5.07 -1.96 7.56
N TRP A 70 4.28 -2.27 8.59
CA TRP A 70 3.05 -3.06 8.46
C TRP A 70 1.79 -2.23 8.25
N SER A 71 1.82 -0.90 8.39
CA SER A 71 0.57 -0.16 8.49
C SER A 71 -0.21 -0.05 7.18
N VAL A 72 0.37 0.31 6.03
CA VAL A 72 -0.50 0.56 4.84
C VAL A 72 0.14 0.49 3.45
N ILE A 73 1.42 0.82 3.32
CA ILE A 73 2.10 0.95 2.01
C ILE A 73 2.08 -0.32 1.13
N PRO A 74 2.05 -1.57 1.65
CA PRO A 74 2.10 -2.75 0.80
C PRO A 74 0.96 -2.87 -0.22
N ILE A 75 -0.27 -2.49 0.13
CA ILE A 75 -1.41 -2.62 -0.80
C ILE A 75 -1.26 -1.67 -1.99
N GLU A 76 -0.91 -0.40 -1.72
CA GLU A 76 -0.66 0.61 -2.74
C GLU A 76 0.50 0.20 -3.66
N SER A 77 1.64 -0.13 -3.06
CA SER A 77 2.86 -0.48 -3.80
C SER A 77 2.67 -1.71 -4.68
N VAL A 78 2.04 -2.77 -4.15
CA VAL A 78 1.78 -3.99 -4.92
C VAL A 78 0.77 -3.74 -6.04
N ALA A 79 -0.29 -2.96 -5.78
CA ALA A 79 -1.29 -2.63 -6.78
C ALA A 79 -0.68 -1.85 -7.95
N ASP A 80 0.17 -0.86 -7.65
CA ASP A 80 0.83 -0.04 -8.67
C ASP A 80 1.85 -0.83 -9.48
N VAL A 81 2.66 -1.69 -8.85
CA VAL A 81 3.59 -2.58 -9.59
C VAL A 81 2.83 -3.53 -10.50
N GLN A 82 1.71 -4.11 -10.02
CA GLN A 82 0.85 -4.96 -10.83
C GLN A 82 0.28 -4.20 -12.04
N LEU A 83 -0.19 -2.97 -11.84
CA LEU A 83 -0.72 -2.13 -12.91
C LEU A 83 0.36 -1.73 -13.91
N HIS A 84 1.56 -1.38 -13.44
CA HIS A 84 2.69 -1.00 -14.28
C HIS A 84 3.08 -2.13 -15.23
N ARG A 85 3.23 -3.35 -14.69
CA ARG A 85 3.53 -4.55 -15.49
C ARG A 85 2.43 -4.85 -16.49
N PHE A 86 1.16 -4.73 -16.06
CA PHE A 86 0.03 -4.91 -16.97
C PHE A 86 0.04 -3.89 -18.11
N ILE A 87 0.29 -2.62 -17.84
CA ILE A 87 0.32 -1.58 -18.87
C ILE A 87 1.45 -1.81 -19.88
N ALA A 88 2.59 -2.35 -19.45
CA ALA A 88 3.70 -2.67 -20.33
C ALA A 88 3.36 -3.77 -21.34
N ASP A 89 2.57 -4.76 -20.95
CA ASP A 89 2.30 -5.97 -21.76
C ASP A 89 0.90 -6.01 -22.39
N ARG A 90 -0.01 -5.09 -22.02
CA ARG A 90 -1.41 -5.14 -22.46
C ARG A 90 -1.59 -4.88 -23.95
N GLN A 91 -2.59 -5.53 -24.53
CA GLN A 91 -3.12 -5.22 -25.85
C GLN A 91 -4.35 -4.31 -25.76
N SER A 92 -4.81 -3.83 -26.93
CA SER A 92 -6.04 -3.03 -27.00
C SER A 92 -7.24 -3.87 -26.54
N GLY A 93 -8.06 -3.32 -25.65
CA GLY A 93 -9.20 -4.03 -25.07
C GLY A 93 -8.91 -4.75 -23.76
N ASP A 94 -7.65 -5.06 -23.45
CA ASP A 94 -7.30 -5.76 -22.20
C ASP A 94 -7.69 -4.95 -20.95
N VAL A 95 -8.11 -5.68 -19.93
CA VAL A 95 -8.45 -5.14 -18.61
C VAL A 95 -7.66 -5.85 -17.53
N MET A 96 -7.21 -5.09 -16.52
CA MET A 96 -6.49 -5.65 -15.39
C MET A 96 -7.47 -6.31 -14.42
N ASP A 97 -7.57 -7.63 -14.46
CA ASP A 97 -8.45 -8.45 -13.61
C ASP A 97 -7.67 -9.47 -12.75
N ARG A 98 -6.36 -9.25 -12.59
CA ARG A 98 -5.44 -10.15 -11.87
C ARG A 98 -4.93 -9.53 -10.57
N GLY A 99 -4.40 -10.36 -9.68
CA GLY A 99 -3.76 -9.89 -8.45
C GLY A 99 -4.72 -9.22 -7.48
N LEU A 100 -4.40 -8.00 -7.04
CA LEU A 100 -5.25 -7.18 -6.17
C LEU A 100 -6.44 -6.57 -6.95
N TRP A 101 -6.26 -6.33 -8.24
CA TRP A 101 -7.25 -5.72 -9.13
C TRP A 101 -8.48 -6.61 -9.38
N ARG A 102 -8.42 -7.89 -9.01
CA ARG A 102 -9.58 -8.80 -9.00
C ARG A 102 -10.53 -8.60 -7.82
N TRP A 103 -10.05 -7.95 -6.75
CA TRP A 103 -10.81 -7.73 -5.51
C TRP A 103 -11.35 -6.31 -5.40
N SER A 104 -10.65 -5.35 -6.01
CA SER A 104 -11.06 -3.96 -6.10
C SER A 104 -10.63 -3.41 -7.44
N ARG A 105 -11.44 -2.54 -8.05
CA ARG A 105 -11.08 -1.81 -9.26
C ARG A 105 -10.05 -0.72 -9.00
N HIS A 106 -9.87 -0.31 -7.74
CA HIS A 106 -8.92 0.73 -7.33
C HIS A 106 -8.23 0.34 -6.01
N PRO A 107 -7.48 -0.79 -5.98
CA PRO A 107 -6.86 -1.28 -4.76
C PRO A 107 -5.73 -0.35 -4.28
N ASN A 108 -5.08 0.36 -5.20
CA ASN A 108 -4.08 1.36 -4.86
C ASN A 108 -4.68 2.53 -4.07
N TYR A 109 -5.85 3.04 -4.47
CA TYR A 109 -6.55 4.11 -3.74
C TYR A 109 -7.03 3.67 -2.36
N PHE A 110 -7.37 2.38 -2.21
CA PHE A 110 -7.68 1.83 -0.89
C PHE A 110 -6.45 1.83 0.02
N GLY A 111 -5.28 1.43 -0.51
CA GLY A 111 -3.99 1.57 0.18
C GLY A 111 -3.72 3.03 0.56
N GLU A 112 -3.76 3.94 -0.41
CA GLU A 112 -3.48 5.35 -0.16
C GLU A 112 -4.44 5.96 0.88
N PHE A 113 -5.74 5.67 0.80
CA PHE A 113 -6.70 6.10 1.82
C PHE A 113 -6.34 5.54 3.21
N GLY A 114 -5.97 4.26 3.29
CA GLY A 114 -5.55 3.68 4.55
C GLY A 114 -4.35 4.43 5.14
N PHE A 115 -3.42 4.93 4.31
CA PHE A 115 -2.25 5.69 4.76
C PHE A 115 -2.68 7.00 5.40
N TRP A 116 -3.56 7.76 4.74
CA TRP A 116 -4.13 8.99 5.30
C TRP A 116 -4.95 8.74 6.58
N PHE A 117 -5.69 7.63 6.62
CA PHE A 117 -6.45 7.23 7.79
C PHE A 117 -5.53 6.84 8.97
N ALA A 118 -4.44 6.12 8.71
CA ALA A 118 -3.43 5.78 9.71
C ALA A 118 -2.75 7.03 10.27
N LEU A 119 -2.43 8.02 9.42
CA LEU A 119 -1.89 9.31 9.88
C LEU A 119 -2.86 10.05 10.82
N ALA A 120 -4.16 10.02 10.53
CA ALA A 120 -5.17 10.59 11.42
C ALA A 120 -5.21 9.87 12.77
N LEU A 121 -5.16 8.53 12.77
CA LEU A 121 -5.07 7.73 14.00
C LEU A 121 -3.81 8.03 14.81
N PHE A 122 -2.65 8.13 14.17
CA PHE A 122 -1.40 8.49 14.85
C PHE A 122 -1.47 9.88 15.48
N GLY A 123 -2.08 10.84 14.79
CA GLY A 123 -2.27 12.17 15.35
C GLY A 123 -3.16 12.15 16.59
N VAL A 124 -4.29 11.46 16.54
CA VAL A 124 -5.18 11.29 17.71
C VAL A 124 -4.50 10.51 18.83
N ALA A 125 -3.71 9.49 18.53
CA ALA A 125 -2.93 8.79 19.55
C ALA A 125 -1.89 9.70 20.22
N ALA A 126 -1.29 10.63 19.48
CA ALA A 126 -0.29 11.56 20.00
C ALA A 126 -0.89 12.76 20.76
N SER A 127 -2.04 13.27 20.33
CA SER A 127 -2.81 14.30 21.05
C SER A 127 -4.32 14.06 20.89
N PRO A 128 -4.93 13.27 21.80
CA PRO A 128 -6.34 12.88 21.67
C PRO A 128 -7.34 14.05 21.69
N ALA A 129 -7.00 15.13 22.40
CA ALA A 129 -7.88 16.29 22.52
C ALA A 129 -7.84 17.21 21.29
N ASP A 130 -6.69 17.31 20.62
CA ASP A 130 -6.44 18.37 19.64
C ASP A 130 -6.34 17.88 18.20
N ALA A 131 -6.12 16.59 17.96
CA ALA A 131 -5.78 16.06 16.64
C ALA A 131 -6.95 15.41 15.88
N TRP A 132 -8.18 15.46 16.43
CA TRP A 132 -9.37 14.85 15.81
C TRP A 132 -9.64 15.37 14.39
N TRP A 133 -9.28 16.62 14.09
CA TRP A 133 -9.48 17.25 12.79
C TRP A 133 -8.66 16.59 11.67
N LEU A 134 -7.63 15.78 11.98
CA LEU A 134 -6.87 15.05 10.96
C LEU A 134 -7.73 14.03 10.20
N PHE A 135 -8.82 13.54 10.82
CA PHE A 135 -9.82 12.75 10.10
C PHE A 135 -10.49 13.53 8.98
N ALA A 136 -10.61 14.86 9.07
CA ALA A 136 -11.13 15.67 7.97
C ALA A 136 -10.23 15.57 6.73
N GLY A 137 -8.91 15.49 6.90
CA GLY A 137 -7.96 15.24 5.80
C GLY A 137 -8.17 13.87 5.15
N ALA A 138 -8.27 12.81 5.96
CA ALA A 138 -8.54 11.46 5.46
C ALA A 138 -9.91 11.36 4.75
N LEU A 139 -10.95 12.01 5.30
CA LEU A 139 -12.28 12.09 4.69
C LEU A 139 -12.29 12.91 3.40
N ALA A 140 -11.54 14.01 3.33
CA ALA A 140 -11.39 14.81 2.12
C ALA A 140 -10.72 14.00 1.00
N MET A 141 -9.66 13.24 1.32
CA MET A 141 -9.02 12.31 0.38
C MET A 141 -10.00 11.24 -0.11
N LEU A 142 -10.75 10.62 0.81
CA LEU A 142 -11.77 9.63 0.45
C LEU A 142 -12.85 10.21 -0.47
N ALA A 143 -13.34 11.41 -0.14
CA ALA A 143 -14.34 12.12 -0.94
C ALA A 143 -13.81 12.46 -2.34
N MET A 144 -12.55 12.89 -2.46
CA MET A 144 -11.90 13.14 -3.75
C MET A 144 -11.81 11.86 -4.59
N PHE A 145 -11.42 10.72 -4.00
CA PHE A 145 -11.36 9.45 -4.73
C PHE A 145 -12.72 8.98 -5.20
N LEU A 146 -13.70 8.89 -4.30
CA LEU A 146 -15.03 8.34 -4.61
C LEU A 146 -15.88 9.27 -5.47
N GLY A 147 -15.73 10.58 -5.27
CA GLY A 147 -16.55 11.62 -5.90
C GLY A 147 -15.99 12.19 -7.20
N ALA A 148 -14.67 12.18 -7.39
CA ALA A 148 -14.04 12.78 -8.57
C ALA A 148 -13.11 11.82 -9.32
N SER A 149 -12.07 11.28 -8.66
CA SER A 149 -11.00 10.56 -9.36
C SER A 149 -11.49 9.25 -10.00
N ILE A 150 -12.10 8.37 -9.20
CA ILE A 150 -12.62 7.07 -9.68
C ILE A 150 -13.68 7.27 -10.78
N PRO A 151 -14.74 8.09 -10.60
CA PRO A 151 -15.73 8.31 -11.66
C PRO A 151 -15.10 8.78 -12.97
N MET A 152 -14.11 9.68 -12.90
CA MET A 152 -13.44 10.21 -14.09
C MET A 152 -12.61 9.14 -14.82
N MET A 153 -11.91 8.29 -14.08
CA MET A 153 -11.13 7.18 -14.65
C MET A 153 -12.01 6.08 -15.23
N GLU A 154 -13.10 5.72 -14.54
CA GLU A 154 -14.06 4.71 -14.99
C GLU A 154 -14.78 5.17 -16.26
N LYS A 155 -15.24 6.43 -16.29
CA LYS A 155 -15.85 7.03 -17.49
C LYS A 155 -14.90 6.97 -18.69
N ARG A 156 -13.65 7.40 -18.52
CA ARG A 156 -12.62 7.34 -19.57
C ARG A 156 -12.33 5.91 -20.02
N SER A 157 -12.41 4.93 -19.11
CA SER A 157 -12.19 3.52 -19.44
C SER A 157 -13.36 2.96 -20.24
N LEU A 158 -14.61 3.29 -19.88
CA LEU A 158 -15.81 2.91 -20.63
C LEU A 158 -15.85 3.51 -22.04
N GLU A 159 -15.48 4.79 -22.18
CA GLU A 159 -15.39 5.48 -23.48
C GLU A 159 -14.40 4.79 -24.44
N ARG A 160 -13.33 4.20 -23.91
CA ARG A 160 -12.29 3.54 -24.71
C ARG A 160 -12.52 2.04 -24.89
N ARG A 161 -13.20 1.42 -23.92
CA ARG A 161 -13.43 -0.03 -23.83
C ARG A 161 -14.83 -0.24 -23.23
N PRO A 162 -15.88 -0.31 -24.08
CA PRO A 162 -17.24 -0.57 -23.61
C PRO A 162 -17.34 -1.87 -22.79
N GLU A 163 -16.52 -2.86 -23.13
CA GLU A 163 -16.39 -4.14 -22.41
C GLU A 163 -16.02 -3.97 -20.93
N TYR A 164 -15.42 -2.84 -20.54
CA TYR A 164 -15.03 -2.54 -19.15
C TYR A 164 -16.21 -2.55 -18.18
N GLN A 165 -17.45 -2.42 -18.70
CA GLN A 165 -18.67 -2.56 -17.91
C GLN A 165 -18.72 -3.89 -17.15
N ARG A 166 -18.24 -4.99 -17.75
CA ARG A 166 -18.18 -6.31 -17.08
C ARG A 166 -17.37 -6.28 -15.78
N VAL A 167 -16.32 -5.46 -15.73
CA VAL A 167 -15.48 -5.29 -14.54
C VAL A 167 -16.17 -4.40 -13.52
N ILE A 168 -16.91 -3.39 -13.98
CA ILE A 168 -17.75 -2.56 -13.10
C ILE A 168 -18.83 -3.39 -12.41
N ASP A 169 -19.40 -4.36 -13.10
CA ASP A 169 -20.49 -5.20 -12.56
C ASP A 169 -19.98 -6.29 -11.60
N GLY A 170 -18.78 -6.82 -11.85
CA GLY A 170 -18.25 -7.98 -11.11
C GLY A 170 -17.26 -7.65 -9.99
N VAL A 171 -16.58 -6.50 -10.03
CA VAL A 171 -15.48 -6.17 -9.12
C VAL A 171 -15.83 -4.96 -8.27
N SER A 172 -15.60 -5.05 -6.96
CA SER A 172 -15.85 -3.94 -6.02
C SER A 172 -15.11 -2.67 -6.44
N ARG A 173 -15.75 -1.52 -6.25
CA ARG A 173 -15.20 -0.22 -6.69
C ARG A 173 -13.94 0.20 -5.94
N PHE A 174 -13.93 0.02 -4.62
CA PHE A 174 -12.91 0.62 -3.74
C PHE A 174 -12.43 -0.36 -2.68
N VAL A 175 -13.33 -0.83 -1.81
CA VAL A 175 -12.98 -1.80 -0.76
C VAL A 175 -12.69 -3.17 -1.39
N PRO A 176 -11.54 -3.81 -1.12
CA PRO A 176 -11.24 -5.16 -1.62
C PRO A 176 -12.27 -6.17 -1.12
N LEU A 177 -13.09 -6.71 -2.02
CA LEU A 177 -14.10 -7.72 -1.72
C LEU A 177 -14.02 -8.85 -2.75
N PRO A 178 -14.43 -10.09 -2.39
CA PRO A 178 -14.50 -11.18 -3.36
C PRO A 178 -15.34 -10.76 -4.59
N PRO A 179 -14.88 -11.04 -5.83
CA PRO A 179 -15.63 -10.68 -7.02
C PRO A 179 -16.96 -11.43 -7.08
N HIS A 180 -17.99 -10.74 -7.53
CA HIS A 180 -19.27 -11.37 -7.83
C HIS A 180 -19.12 -12.19 -9.12
N LYS A 181 -19.71 -13.39 -9.17
CA LYS A 181 -19.71 -14.21 -10.38
C LYS A 181 -20.41 -13.43 -11.49
N VAL A 182 -19.64 -12.93 -12.46
CA VAL A 182 -20.19 -12.41 -13.70
C VAL A 182 -20.74 -13.62 -14.45
N VAL A 183 -22.06 -13.68 -14.63
CA VAL A 183 -22.71 -14.67 -15.49
C VAL A 183 -22.15 -14.43 -16.90
N THR A 184 -21.41 -15.42 -17.41
CA THR A 184 -20.90 -15.48 -18.78
C THR A 184 -22.04 -15.54 -19.79
#